data_AF-A0A2S7ITV8-F1
#
_entry.id   AF-A0A2S7ITV8-F1
#
_cell.length_a   1.000
_cell.length_b   1.000
_cell.length_c   1.000
_cell.angle_alpha   90.00
_cell.angle_beta   90.00
_cell.angle_gamma   90.00
#
_symmetry.space_group_name_H-M   'P 1'
#
loop_
_entity.id
_entity.type
_entity.pdbx_description
1 polymer ?
#
loop_
_entity_poly.entity_id
_entity_poly.type
_entity_poly.pdbx_seq_one_letter_code
_entity_poly.pdbx_strand_id
1 'polypeptide(L)'
;GHDIVISAYNPGWSDAALREKHLKGSRAITAATRNAGSKRLLAGGGACSLSIDGNQRGDSPEFPAEGKQGALGARQALVDLRGEK
;
A
#
# COMPACT_ATOMS: atom_id res chain seq x y z
N GLY A 1 -3.94 -20.41 14.95
CA GLY A 1 -3.64 -19.13 14.27
C GLY A 1 -3.64 -19.35 12.77
N HIS A 2 -3.41 -18.30 11.98
CA HIS A 2 -3.27 -18.38 10.52
C HIS A 2 -1.79 -18.33 10.11
N ASP A 3 -1.44 -18.98 9.00
CA ASP A 3 -0.07 -18.99 8.49
C ASP A 3 0.28 -17.70 7.73
N ILE A 4 -0.70 -17.13 7.02
CA ILE A 4 -0.55 -15.99 6.11
C ILE A 4 -1.75 -15.06 6.27
N VAL A 5 -1.49 -13.75 6.26
CA VAL A 5 -2.51 -12.71 6.09
C VAL A 5 -2.41 -12.15 4.68
N ILE A 6 -3.54 -12.03 3.99
CA ILE A 6 -3.63 -11.40 2.67
C ILE A 6 -4.50 -10.15 2.80
N SER A 7 -3.99 -9.00 2.37
CA SER A 7 -4.70 -7.72 2.37
C SER A 7 -5.01 -7.26 0.95
N ALA A 8 -6.29 -7.10 0.67
CA ALA A 8 -6.82 -6.45 -0.52
C ALA A 8 -7.48 -5.10 -0.19
N TYR A 9 -6.99 -4.44 0.87
CA TYR A 9 -7.60 -3.21 1.38
C TYR A 9 -7.49 -2.06 0.38
N ASN A 10 -8.61 -1.37 0.17
CA ASN A 10 -8.71 -0.11 -0.56
C ASN A 10 -9.79 0.74 0.16
N PRO A 11 -9.52 2.01 0.51
CA PRO A 11 -10.48 2.85 1.23
C PRO A 11 -11.61 3.42 0.33
N GLY A 12 -11.64 3.08 -0.95
CA GLY A 12 -12.59 3.58 -1.95
C GLY A 12 -11.99 4.70 -2.80
N TRP A 13 -12.12 4.60 -4.13
CA TRP A 13 -11.51 5.56 -5.07
C TRP A 13 -12.05 6.98 -5.00
N SER A 14 -13.30 7.15 -4.53
CA SER A 14 -13.98 8.44 -4.40
C SER A 14 -13.71 9.14 -3.05
N ASP A 15 -12.88 8.56 -2.18
CA ASP A 15 -12.61 9.13 -0.87
C ASP A 15 -11.71 10.38 -0.95
N ALA A 16 -12.16 11.51 -0.40
CA ALA A 16 -11.37 12.74 -0.39
C ALA A 16 -10.04 12.61 0.37
N ALA A 17 -9.97 11.70 1.35
CA ALA A 17 -8.77 11.39 2.13
C ALA A 17 -8.15 10.04 1.73
N LEU A 18 -8.32 9.63 0.46
CA LEU A 18 -7.87 8.34 -0.09
C LEU A 18 -6.45 7.94 0.33
N ARG A 19 -5.48 8.84 0.19
CA ARG A 19 -4.08 8.56 0.56
C ARG A 19 -3.92 8.32 2.06
N GLU A 20 -4.47 9.19 2.90
CA GLU A 20 -4.35 9.10 4.35
C GLU A 20 -5.02 7.83 4.89
N LYS A 21 -6.23 7.54 4.43
CA LYS A 21 -6.96 6.33 4.81
C LYS A 21 -6.25 5.07 4.35
N HIS A 22 -5.66 5.09 3.15
CA HIS A 22 -4.84 3.98 2.68
C HIS A 22 -3.68 3.71 3.66
N LEU A 23 -2.95 4.75 4.07
CA LEU A 23 -1.83 4.61 5.02
C LEU A 23 -2.29 4.12 6.39
N LYS A 24 -3.35 4.72 6.93
CA LYS A 24 -3.92 4.33 8.22
C LYS A 24 -4.34 2.86 8.21
N GLY A 25 -5.04 2.43 7.16
CA GLY A 25 -5.48 1.05 7.00
C GLY A 25 -4.32 0.07 6.84
N SER A 26 -3.35 0.38 5.97
CA SER A 26 -2.16 -0.48 5.76
C SER A 26 -1.34 -0.65 7.05
N ARG A 27 -1.13 0.42 7.83
CA ARG A 27 -0.42 0.36 9.11
C ARG A 27 -1.18 -0.46 10.15
N ALA A 28 -2.51 -0.26 10.24
CA ALA A 28 -3.35 -1.05 11.14
C ALA A 28 -3.30 -2.55 10.81
N ILE A 29 -3.37 -2.91 9.53
CA ILE A 29 -3.29 -4.32 9.08
C ILE A 29 -1.91 -4.93 9.38
N THR A 30 -0.85 -4.17 9.16
CA THR A 30 0.52 -4.59 9.47
C THR A 30 0.69 -4.86 10.97
N ALA A 31 0.24 -3.92 11.81
CA ALA A 31 0.26 -4.08 13.27
C ALA A 31 -0.61 -5.26 13.75
N ALA A 32 -1.81 -5.43 13.20
CA ALA A 32 -2.69 -6.55 13.53
C ALA A 32 -2.07 -7.89 13.15
N THR A 33 -1.42 -7.98 11.98
CA THR A 33 -0.71 -9.20 11.54
C THR A 33 0.39 -9.58 12.52
N ARG A 34 1.19 -8.58 12.94
CA ARG A 34 2.25 -8.75 13.95
C ARG A 34 1.68 -9.25 15.28
N ASN A 35 0.63 -8.60 15.78
CA ASN A 35 -0.01 -8.97 17.05
C ASN A 35 -0.65 -10.36 17.01
N ALA A 36 -1.12 -10.80 15.85
CA ALA A 36 -1.63 -12.15 15.64
C ALA A 36 -0.54 -13.23 15.55
N GLY A 37 0.75 -12.85 15.60
CA GLY A 37 1.89 -13.76 15.49
C GLY A 37 2.10 -14.35 14.09
N SER A 38 1.42 -13.83 13.07
CA SER A 38 1.56 -14.28 11.68
C SER A 38 2.86 -13.76 11.09
N LYS A 39 3.67 -14.65 10.52
CA LYS A 39 5.00 -14.30 9.97
C LYS A 39 4.95 -13.74 8.55
N ARG A 40 3.79 -13.74 7.89
CA ARG A 40 3.68 -13.38 6.48
C ARG A 40 2.43 -12.55 6.20
N LEU A 41 2.64 -11.35 5.66
CA LEU A 41 1.62 -10.47 5.09
C LEU A 41 1.87 -10.33 3.59
N LEU A 42 0.84 -10.60 2.78
CA LEU A 42 0.81 -10.26 1.36
C LEU A 42 -0.20 -9.13 1.16
N ALA A 43 0.24 -7.98 0.66
CA ALA A 43 -0.63 -6.82 0.48
C ALA A 43 -0.70 -6.41 -1.00
N GLY A 44 -1.92 -6.12 -1.46
CA GLY A 44 -2.13 -5.48 -2.76
C GLY A 44 -1.38 -4.15 -2.82
N GLY A 45 -0.49 -4.02 -3.81
CA GLY A 45 0.29 -2.80 -4.04
C GLY A 45 -0.44 -1.77 -4.92
N GLY A 46 0.29 -0.75 -5.36
CA GLY A 46 -0.22 0.25 -6.29
C GLY A 46 0.71 0.45 -7.47
N ALA A 47 0.15 0.70 -8.66
CA ALA A 47 0.91 0.85 -9.89
C ALA A 47 1.98 1.97 -9.86
N CYS A 48 1.83 2.94 -8.96
CA CYS A 48 2.79 4.03 -8.74
C CYS A 48 4.17 3.52 -8.30
N SER A 49 4.26 2.39 -7.59
CA SER A 49 5.52 1.86 -7.07
C SER A 49 6.30 0.96 -8.04
N LEU A 50 5.74 0.71 -9.24
CA LEU A 50 6.41 -0.08 -10.27
C LEU A 50 7.68 0.65 -10.73
N SER A 51 8.79 -0.08 -10.81
CA SER A 51 10.06 0.42 -11.31
C SER A 51 10.20 0.10 -12.80
N ILE A 52 10.47 1.11 -13.62
CA ILE A 52 10.74 1.01 -15.06
C ILE A 52 12.07 1.72 -15.28
N ASP A 53 13.11 0.97 -15.66
CA ASP A 53 14.47 1.48 -15.87
C ASP A 53 15.01 2.30 -14.68
N GLY A 54 14.72 1.85 -13.46
CA GLY A 54 15.14 2.52 -12.22
C GLY A 54 14.25 3.69 -11.79
N ASN A 55 13.29 4.10 -12.61
CA ASN A 55 12.35 5.17 -12.31
C ASN A 55 11.00 4.62 -11.83
N GLN A 56 10.36 5.30 -10.89
CA GLN A 56 9.04 4.89 -10.41
C GLN A 56 7.96 5.39 -11.36
N ARG A 57 7.06 4.50 -11.78
CA ARG A 57 5.98 4.80 -12.74
C ARG A 57 5.13 6.00 -12.31
N GLY A 58 4.89 6.16 -11.01
CA GLY A 58 4.09 7.27 -10.49
C GLY A 58 4.73 8.66 -10.60
N ASP A 59 6.04 8.72 -10.83
CA ASP A 59 6.78 9.97 -11.02
C ASP A 59 6.70 10.45 -12.48
N SER A 60 6.24 9.60 -13.41
CA SER A 60 5.98 9.97 -14.81
C SER A 60 4.85 11.00 -14.93
N PRO A 61 4.98 12.01 -15.81
CA PRO A 61 3.89 12.93 -16.13
C PRO A 61 2.71 12.22 -16.83
N GLU A 62 2.94 11.06 -17.44
CA GLU A 62 1.91 10.25 -18.11
C GLU A 62 1.07 9.43 -17.13
N PHE A 63 1.44 9.39 -15.83
CA PHE A 63 0.67 8.66 -14.84
C PHE A 63 -0.71 9.32 -14.65
N PRO A 64 -1.82 8.56 -14.76
CA PRO A 64 -3.17 9.13 -14.64
C PRO A 64 -3.34 9.93 -13.35
N ALA A 65 -3.86 11.16 -13.47
CA ALA A 65 -4.13 12.00 -12.31
C ALA A 65 -5.23 11.38 -11.41
N GLU A 66 -6.21 10.74 -12.04
CA GLU A 66 -7.26 9.99 -11.35
C GLU A 66 -6.67 8.82 -10.56
N GLY A 67 -7.01 8.73 -9.27
CA GLY A 67 -6.50 7.68 -8.39
C GLY A 67 -5.01 7.81 -8.03
N LYS A 68 -4.28 8.84 -8.49
CA LYS A 68 -2.85 9.05 -8.17
C LYS A 68 -2.58 9.08 -6.67
N GLN A 69 -3.46 9.72 -5.90
CA GLN A 69 -3.32 9.77 -4.44
C GLN A 69 -3.44 8.40 -3.77
N GLY A 70 -4.33 7.53 -4.26
CA GLY A 70 -4.44 6.15 -3.77
C GLY A 70 -3.20 5.33 -4.12
N ALA A 71 -2.73 5.44 -5.36
CA ALA A 71 -1.53 4.74 -5.80
C ALA A 71 -0.27 5.19 -5.02
N LEU A 72 -0.17 6.49 -4.70
CA LEU A 72 0.87 7.02 -3.83
C LEU A 72 0.75 6.51 -2.38
N GLY A 73 -0.48 6.37 -1.86
CA GLY A 73 -0.73 5.74 -0.57
C GLY A 73 -0.21 4.30 -0.53
N ALA A 74 -0.49 3.52 -1.57
CA ALA A 74 0.03 2.16 -1.71
C ALA A 74 1.56 2.10 -1.88
N ARG A 75 2.18 3.04 -2.60
CA ARG A 75 3.65 3.16 -2.70
C ARG A 75 4.27 3.40 -1.34
N GLN A 76 3.71 4.32 -0.56
CA GLN A 76 4.22 4.59 0.79
C GLN A 76 3.96 3.42 1.74
N ALA A 77 2.83 2.72 1.64
CA ALA A 77 2.60 1.49 2.40
C ALA A 77 3.65 0.40 2.11
N LEU A 78 4.11 0.28 0.86
CA LEU A 78 5.22 -0.61 0.49
C LEU A 78 6.53 -0.19 1.16
N VAL A 79 6.82 1.12 1.22
CA VAL A 79 8.01 1.65 1.92
C VAL A 79 7.93 1.35 3.41
N ASP A 80 6.79 1.62 4.05
CA ASP A 80 6.56 1.32 5.46
C ASP A 80 6.76 -0.19 5.72
N LEU A 81 6.16 -1.07 4.90
CA LEU A 81 6.27 -2.52 5.04
C LEU A 81 7.70 -3.04 4.87
N ARG A 82 8.52 -2.44 4.00
CA ARG A 82 9.95 -2.77 3.85
C ARG A 82 10.79 -2.39 5.09
N GLY A 83 10.30 -1.43 5.88
CA GLY A 83 10.93 -1.03 7.14
C GLY A 83 10.53 -1.88 8.34
N GLU A 84 9.55 -2.77 8.21
CA GLU A 84 9.10 -3.64 9.29
C GLU A 84 10.17 -4.68 9.63
N LYS A 85 10.39 -4.88 10.93
CA LYS A 85 11.29 -5.90 11.50
C LYS A 85 10.54 -7.11 12.02
#